data_AF-A0A9Q8QUP5-F1
#
_entry.id   AF-A0A9Q8QUP5-F1
#
_cell.length_a   1.000
_cell.length_b   1.000
_cell.length_c   1.000
_cell.angle_alpha   90.00
_cell.angle_beta   90.00
_cell.angle_gamma   90.00
#
_symmetry.space_group_name_H-M   'P 1'
#
loop_
_entity.id
_entity.type
_entity.pdbx_description
1 polymer ?
#
loop_
_entity_poly.entity_id
_entity_poly.type
_entity_poly.pdbx_seq_one_letter_code
_entity_poly.pdbx_strand_id
1 'polypeptide(L)' 'MDESIRELTTKQAVEFLNHTVAKHTLENLRYTGGGPRFRKRGVKREGRKRDTRQVVYPIDELTRWATENKLQYRTEAA' A
#
# COMPACT_ATOMS: atom_id res chain seq x y z
N MET A 1 2.39 23.79 -4.25
CA MET A 1 2.24 22.67 -5.19
C MET A 1 1.59 21.56 -4.39
N ASP A 2 0.44 21.07 -4.85
CA ASP A 2 -0.25 19.97 -4.22
C ASP A 2 0.56 18.70 -4.57
N GLU A 3 1.59 18.39 -3.78
CA GLU A 3 2.15 17.05 -3.70
C GLU A 3 1.07 16.16 -3.08
N SER A 4 0.00 15.93 -3.85
CA SER A 4 -1.01 14.96 -3.55
C SER A 4 -0.28 13.64 -3.44
N ILE A 5 0.02 13.24 -2.20
CA ILE A 5 0.52 11.91 -1.88
C ILE A 5 -0.51 10.96 -2.49
N ARG A 6 -0.18 10.42 -3.66
CA ARG A 6 -1.05 9.49 -4.37
C ARG A 6 -1.00 8.21 -3.54
N GLU A 7 -2.08 7.98 -2.81
CA GLU A 7 -2.25 6.80 -1.96
C GLU A 7 -3.15 5.79 -2.69
N LEU A 8 -2.69 4.55 -2.76
CA LEU A 8 -3.39 3.46 -3.44
C LEU A 8 -4.07 2.55 -2.43
N THR A 9 -5.31 2.15 -2.69
CA THR A 9 -5.93 1.04 -1.94
C THR A 9 -5.15 -0.26 -2.16
N THR A 10 -5.34 -1.28 -1.30
CA THR A 10 -4.68 -2.59 -1.51
C THR A 10 -4.89 -3.16 -2.91
N LYS A 11 -6.09 -2.98 -3.49
CA LYS A 11 -6.38 -3.45 -4.86
C LYS A 11 -5.51 -2.73 -5.88
N GLN A 12 -5.49 -1.40 -5.81
CA GLN A 12 -4.67 -0.57 -6.71
C GLN A 12 -3.17 -0.79 -6.50
N ALA A 13 -2.73 -1.07 -5.27
CA ALA A 13 -1.34 -1.40 -4.98
C ALA A 13 -0.90 -2.70 -5.66
N VAL A 14 -1.76 -3.72 -5.70
CA VAL A 14 -1.48 -4.96 -6.45
C VAL A 14 -1.39 -4.69 -7.95
N GLU A 15 -2.30 -3.90 -8.49
CA GLU A 15 -2.28 -3.48 -9.90
C GLU A 15 -1.02 -2.66 -10.21
N PHE A 16 -0.61 -1.78 -9.29
CA PHE A 16 0.62 -1.00 -9.38
C PHE A 16 1.85 -1.90 -9.37
N LEU A 17 1.90 -2.94 -8.54
CA LEU A 17 2.98 -3.93 -8.51
C LEU A 17 2.89 -4.95 -9.66
N ASN A 18 2.16 -4.64 -10.74
CA ASN A 18 1.97 -5.49 -11.91
C ASN A 18 1.54 -6.93 -11.57
N HIS A 19 0.76 -7.11 -10.50
CA HIS A 19 0.35 -8.41 -9.98
C HIS A 19 1.50 -9.36 -9.59
N THR A 20 2.74 -8.87 -9.49
CA THR A 20 3.88 -9.66 -9.01
C THR A 20 3.72 -10.09 -7.55
N VAL A 21 2.96 -9.30 -6.79
CA VAL A 21 2.58 -9.59 -5.40
C VAL A 21 1.06 -9.71 -5.32
N ALA A 22 0.59 -10.87 -4.88
CA ALA A 22 -0.83 -11.09 -4.70
C ALA A 22 -1.38 -10.29 -3.51
N LYS A 23 -2.68 -9.96 -3.56
CA LYS A 23 -3.36 -9.18 -2.50
C LYS A 23 -3.16 -9.78 -1.10
N HIS A 24 -3.38 -11.08 -0.95
CA HIS A 24 -3.23 -11.78 0.33
C HIS A 24 -1.79 -11.69 0.87
N THR A 25 -0.79 -11.71 -0.01
CA THR A 25 0.62 -11.54 0.35
C THR A 25 0.88 -10.15 0.91
N LEU A 26 0.40 -9.09 0.25
CA LEU A 26 0.48 -7.72 0.81
C LEU A 26 -0.22 -7.63 2.15
N GLU A 27 -1.41 -8.22 2.28
CA GLU A 27 -2.16 -8.21 3.54
C GLU A 27 -1.40 -8.91 4.68
N ASN A 28 -0.73 -10.03 4.40
CA ASN A 28 0.13 -10.73 5.36
C ASN A 28 1.37 -9.92 5.71
N LEU A 29 2.03 -9.32 4.72
CA LEU A 29 3.23 -8.51 4.93
C LEU A 29 2.98 -7.30 5.84
N ARG A 30 1.75 -6.75 5.86
CA ARG A 30 1.37 -5.72 6.85
C ARG A 30 1.41 -6.22 8.29
N TYR A 31 1.06 -7.49 8.51
CA TYR A 31 1.05 -8.07 9.85
C TYR A 31 2.45 -8.49 10.30
N THR A 32 3.30 -8.91 9.37
CA THR A 32 4.67 -9.36 9.67
C THR A 32 5.72 -8.25 9.60
N GLY A 33 5.38 -7.08 9.02
CA GLY A 33 6.28 -5.94 8.90
C GLY A 33 7.27 -6.00 7.74
N GLY A 34 7.19 -7.01 6.86
CA GLY A 34 8.09 -7.19 5.72
C GLY A 34 7.66 -6.48 4.42
N GLY A 35 6.55 -5.74 4.46
CA GLY A 35 5.93 -5.11 3.28
C GLY A 35 6.20 -3.62 3.14
N PRO A 36 5.64 -2.99 2.09
CA PRO A 36 5.66 -1.54 1.95
C PRO A 36 4.93 -0.90 3.13
N ARG A 37 5.34 0.30 3.53
CA ARG A 37 4.63 1.05 4.56
C ARG A 37 3.20 1.35 4.09
N PHE A 38 2.28 1.30 5.05
CA PHE A 38 0.87 1.57 4.80
C PHE A 38 0.34 2.56 5.81
N ARG A 39 -0.75 3.22 5.44
CA ARG A 39 -1.51 4.12 6.29
C ARG A 39 -2.95 3.64 6.39
N LYS A 40 -3.64 4.09 7.43
CA LYS A 40 -5.08 3.86 7.60
C LYS A 40 -5.81 5.18 7.46
N ARG A 41 -6.64 5.31 6.42
CA ARG A 41 -7.43 6.52 6.19
C ARG A 41 -8.60 6.63 7.16
N GLY A 42 -8.84 7.85 7.61
CA GLY A 42 -9.94 8.21 8.51
C GLY A 42 -9.66 7.97 9.99
N VAL A 43 -10.69 8.22 10.79
CA VAL A 43 -10.65 8.12 12.26
C VAL A 43 -11.06 6.71 12.70
N LYS A 44 -10.37 6.18 13.72
CA LYS A 44 -10.74 4.91 14.31
C LYS A 44 -12.12 5.07 14.95
N ARG A 45 -13.08 4.22 14.59
CA ARG A 45 -14.40 4.22 15.23
C ARG A 45 -14.25 3.86 16.71
N GLU A 46 -14.73 4.75 17.56
CA GLU A 46 -14.73 4.55 19.01
C GLU A 46 -15.56 3.31 19.40
N GLY A 47 -15.15 2.63 20.48
CA GLY A 47 -15.81 1.40 20.95
C GLY A 47 -15.60 0.15 20.09
N ARG A 48 -14.97 0.24 18.90
CA ARG A 48 -14.62 -0.93 18.09
C ARG A 48 -13.25 -1.49 18.46
N LYS A 49 -13.23 -2.76 18.90
CA LYS A 49 -12.00 -3.53 19.13
C LYS A 49 -11.16 -3.68 17.86
N ARG A 50 -11.82 -3.93 16.72
CA ARG A 50 -11.16 -4.06 15.42
C ARG A 50 -11.11 -2.71 14.70
N ASP A 51 -9.91 -2.34 14.27
CA ASP A 51 -9.72 -1.18 13.41
C ASP A 51 -10.08 -1.52 11.96
N THR A 52 -11.23 -1.03 11.51
CA THR A 52 -11.79 -1.27 10.18
C THR A 52 -11.50 -0.14 9.20
N ARG A 53 -10.56 0.77 9.54
CA ARG A 53 -10.16 1.85 8.61
C ARG A 53 -9.59 1.28 7.33
N GLN A 54 -9.83 1.99 6.23
CA GLN A 54 -9.30 1.61 4.92
C GLN A 54 -7.78 1.70 4.95
N VAL A 55 -7.12 0.63 4.54
CA VAL A 55 -5.67 0.60 4.36
C VAL A 55 -5.33 1.15 2.99
N VAL A 56 -4.37 2.07 2.97
CA VAL A 56 -3.82 2.67 1.76
C VAL A 56 -2.30 2.63 1.79
N TYR A 57 -1.69 2.66 0.62
CA TYR A 57 -0.27 2.57 0.40
C TYR A 57 0.21 3.81 -0.36
N PRO A 58 1.09 4.63 0.21
CA PRO A 58 1.74 5.71 -0.53
C PRO A 58 2.54 5.16 -1.71
N ILE A 59 2.43 5.79 -2.90
CA ILE A 59 3.15 5.34 -4.11
C ILE A 59 4.66 5.35 -3.92
N ASP A 60 5.19 6.35 -3.23
CA ASP A 60 6.61 6.49 -2.89
C ASP A 60 7.12 5.29 -2.06
N GLU A 61 6.39 4.92 -1.01
CA GLU A 61 6.72 3.76 -0.18
C GLU A 61 6.55 2.43 -0.94
N LEU A 62 5.53 2.32 -1.81
CA LEU A 62 5.36 1.15 -2.70
C LEU A 62 6.51 1.00 -3.70
N THR A 63 6.88 2.11 -4.33
CA THR A 63 7.96 2.17 -5.33
C THR A 63 9.28 1.81 -4.67
N ARG A 64 9.60 2.45 -3.55
CA ARG A 64 10.82 2.18 -2.78
C ARG A 64 10.90 0.70 -2.41
N TRP A 65 9.85 0.15 -1.81
CA TRP A 65 9.84 -1.27 -1.43
C TRP A 65 9.94 -2.20 -2.65
N ALA A 66 9.26 -1.88 -3.75
CA ALA A 66 9.36 -2.65 -4.99
C ALA A 66 10.79 -2.64 -5.55
N THR A 67 11.46 -1.49 -5.55
CA THR A 67 12.86 -1.36 -5.97
C THR A 67 13.80 -2.16 -5.07
N GLU A 68 13.66 -2.04 -3.74
CA GLU A 68 14.46 -2.80 -2.76
C GLU A 68 14.31 -4.32 -2.96
N ASN A 69 13.13 -4.78 -3.39
CA ASN A 69 12.82 -6.19 -3.63
C ASN A 69 12.92 -6.63 -5.10
N LYS A 70 13.39 -5.75 -6.00
CA LYS A 70 13.50 -6.00 -7.45
C LYS A 70 12.19 -6.45 -8.10
N LEU A 71 11.07 -5.94 -7.62
CA LEU A 71 9.74 -6.24 -8.14
C LEU A 71 9.41 -5.34 -9.33
N GLN A 72 8.67 -5.88 -10.31
CA GLN A 72 8.09 -5.06 -11.36
C GLN A 72 6.93 -4.21 -10.80
N TYR A 73 6.86 -2.98 -11.26
CA TYR A 73 5.75 -2.08 -10.94
C TYR A 73 5.45 -1.18 -12.15
N ARG A 74 4.25 -0.63 -12.21
CA ARG A 74 3.83 0.34 -13.22
C ARG A 74 4.59 1.64 -12.99
N THR A 75 5.47 1.98 -13.92
CA THR A 75 5.98 3.34 -14.06
C THR A 75 4.88 4.18 -14.71
N GLU A 76 4.29 5.11 -13.96
CA GLU A 76 3.53 6.19 -14.60
C GLU A 76 4.56 6.98 -15.43
N ALA A 77 4.58 6.77 -16.73
CA ALA A 77 5.32 7.64 -17.64
C ALA A 77 4.75 9.05 -17.44
N ALA A 78 5.64 9.98 -17.06
CA ALA A 78 5.34 11.38 -16.78
C ALA A 78 4.76 12.11 -18.00
#